data_AF-B2LA25-F1
#
_entry.id   AF-B2LA25-F1
#
_cell.length_a   1.000
_cell.length_b   1.000
_cell.length_c   1.000
_cell.angle_alpha   90.00
_cell.angle_beta   90.00
_cell.angle_gamma   90.00
#
_symmetry.space_group_name_H-M   'P 1'
#
loop_
_entity.id
_entity.type
_entity.pdbx_description
1 polymer ?
#
loop_
_entity_poly.entity_id
_entity_poly.type
_entity_poly.pdbx_seq_one_letter_code
_entity_poly.pdbx_strand_id
1 'polypeptide(L)'
;IFGLSLNWLSTFLGLLMIPSIYWLMPSRYNIFWNSILSTLHKEFKTLLGPSGHNGSTFIFISLFSLILFNNFMGLFPYIFTSTSHLTLTLTLALPLWLSFMIYGWINHTQHMFAHLV
;
A
#
# COMPACT_ATOMS: atom_id res chain seq x y z
N ILE A 1 15.73 -24.13 -21.01
CA ILE A 1 15.79 -25.28 -20.08
C ILE A 1 15.03 -25.00 -18.78
N PHE A 2 14.90 -23.76 -18.30
CA PHE A 2 13.81 -23.40 -17.40
C PHE A 2 13.08 -22.16 -17.95
N GLY A 3 11.81 -22.31 -18.32
CA GLY A 3 10.93 -21.22 -18.77
C GLY A 3 10.29 -20.47 -17.58
N LEU A 4 11.06 -20.23 -16.51
CA LEU A 4 10.55 -19.61 -15.29
C LEU A 4 10.54 -18.09 -15.43
N SER A 5 9.42 -17.45 -15.11
CA SER A 5 9.24 -15.99 -15.10
C SER A 5 9.79 -15.36 -13.81
N LEU A 6 11.11 -15.42 -13.62
CA LEU A 6 11.79 -14.92 -12.40
C LEU A 6 11.68 -13.41 -12.17
N ASN A 7 11.28 -12.63 -13.19
CA ASN A 7 11.11 -11.18 -13.09
C ASN A 7 10.16 -10.78 -11.95
N TRP A 8 9.12 -11.58 -11.71
CA TRP A 8 8.13 -11.30 -10.67
C TRP A 8 8.68 -11.47 -9.26
N LEU A 9 9.79 -12.20 -9.06
CA LEU A 9 10.43 -12.33 -7.75
C LEU A 9 10.91 -10.98 -7.21
N SER A 10 11.22 -10.02 -8.10
CA SER A 10 11.60 -8.66 -7.72
C SER A 10 10.56 -7.96 -6.85
N THR A 11 9.27 -8.27 -7.01
CA THR A 11 8.18 -7.71 -6.20
C THR A 11 8.36 -7.99 -4.71
N PHE A 12 8.91 -9.16 -4.38
CA PHE A 12 9.13 -9.58 -3.00
C PHE A 12 10.41 -9.03 -2.39
N LEU A 13 11.35 -8.53 -3.20
CA LEU A 13 12.59 -7.92 -2.69
C LEU A 13 12.32 -6.67 -1.85
N GLY A 14 11.29 -5.89 -2.21
CA GLY A 14 10.90 -4.69 -1.45
C GLY A 14 10.45 -4.99 -0.02
N LEU A 15 9.89 -6.19 0.24
CA LEU A 15 9.44 -6.60 1.59
C LEU A 15 10.62 -6.84 2.54
N LEU A 16 11.79 -7.24 2.04
CA LEU A 16 12.98 -7.45 2.87
C LEU A 16 13.55 -6.14 3.44
N MET A 17 13.19 -4.99 2.86
CA MET A 17 13.63 -3.70 3.38
C MET A 17 12.84 -3.23 4.59
N ILE A 18 11.68 -3.83 4.90
CA ILE A 18 10.90 -3.41 6.06
C ILE A 18 11.67 -3.81 7.33
N PRO A 19 11.99 -2.86 8.22
CA PRO A 19 12.71 -3.20 9.43
C PRO A 19 11.87 -4.06 10.36
N SER A 20 12.46 -5.16 10.80
CA SER A 20 11.90 -6.04 11.83
C SER A 20 12.42 -5.66 13.21
N ILE A 21 11.56 -5.80 14.22
CA ILE A 21 11.93 -5.68 15.62
C ILE A 21 12.44 -7.05 16.10
N TYR A 22 13.74 -7.17 16.36
CA TYR A 22 14.33 -8.36 16.99
C TYR A 22 14.62 -8.17 18.48
N TRP A 23 14.88 -6.93 18.91
CA TRP A 23 15.29 -6.60 20.27
C TRP A 23 14.28 -5.68 20.93
N LEU A 24 14.26 -5.70 22.27
CA LEU A 24 13.42 -4.82 23.10
C LEU A 24 13.69 -3.34 22.84
N MET A 25 14.96 -2.98 22.57
CA MET A 25 15.32 -1.63 22.16
C MET A 25 15.28 -1.52 20.63
N PRO A 26 14.47 -0.60 20.06
CA PRO A 26 14.36 -0.45 18.62
C PRO A 26 15.66 0.11 18.03
N SER A 27 16.07 -0.44 16.88
CA SER A 27 17.17 0.10 16.10
C SER A 27 16.82 1.48 15.50
N ARG A 28 17.84 2.27 15.15
CA ARG A 28 17.64 3.60 14.52
C ARG A 28 16.76 3.52 13.27
N TYR A 29 16.93 2.45 12.49
CA TYR A 29 16.14 2.22 11.28
C TYR A 29 14.66 1.92 11.60
N ASN A 30 14.40 1.11 12.64
CA ASN A 30 13.03 0.90 13.17
C ASN A 30 12.41 2.21 13.67
N ILE A 31 13.16 3.06 14.37
CA ILE A 31 12.67 4.36 14.86
C ILE A 31 12.29 5.26 13.69
N PHE A 32 13.15 5.37 12.67
CA PHE A 32 12.87 6.16 11.48
C PHE A 32 11.62 5.65 10.74
N TRP A 33 11.52 4.34 10.52
CA TRP A 33 10.36 3.76 9.85
C TRP A 33 9.06 3.95 10.63
N ASN A 34 9.08 3.74 11.95
CA ASN A 34 7.93 3.99 12.81
C ASN A 34 7.51 5.47 12.80
N SER A 35 8.47 6.41 12.68
CA SER A 35 8.14 7.82 12.57
C SER A 35 7.32 8.11 11.31
N ILE A 36 7.71 7.56 10.15
CA ILE A 36 6.97 7.68 8.88
C ILE A 36 5.59 7.03 8.98
N LEU A 37 5.49 5.82 9.53
CA LEU A 37 4.20 5.16 9.69
C LEU A 37 3.26 5.96 10.61
N SER A 38 3.79 6.56 11.67
CA SER A 38 3.01 7.35 12.62
C SER A 38 2.48 8.65 12.02
N THR A 39 3.26 9.31 11.15
CA THR A 39 2.80 10.53 10.46
C THR A 39 1.73 10.18 9.44
N LEU A 40 1.93 9.15 8.63
CA LEU A 40 0.91 8.67 7.68
C LEU A 40 -0.38 8.28 8.39
N HIS A 41 -0.30 7.57 9.51
CA HIS A 41 -1.48 7.21 10.29
C HIS A 41 -2.26 8.43 10.79
N LYS A 42 -1.55 9.49 11.23
CA LYS A 42 -2.20 10.73 11.67
C LYS A 42 -2.89 11.43 10.51
N GLU A 43 -2.24 11.55 9.35
CA GLU A 43 -2.84 12.17 8.15
C GLU A 43 -4.05 11.38 7.63
N PHE A 44 -4.00 10.05 7.59
CA PHE A 44 -5.18 9.29 7.19
C PHE A 44 -6.29 9.37 8.23
N LYS A 45 -5.96 9.44 9.52
CA LYS A 45 -6.95 9.57 10.59
C LYS A 45 -7.66 10.92 10.54
N THR A 46 -6.96 12.01 10.18
CA THR A 46 -7.61 13.32 9.98
C THR A 46 -8.56 13.29 8.78
N LEU A 47 -8.18 12.62 7.68
CA LEU A 47 -9.02 12.48 6.48
C LEU A 47 -10.28 11.63 6.70
N LEU A 48 -10.17 10.51 7.42
CA LEU A 48 -11.30 9.60 7.70
C LEU A 48 -12.27 10.17 8.75
N GLY A 49 -11.81 11.12 9.55
CA GLY A 49 -12.61 11.77 10.59
C GLY A 49 -13.03 10.83 11.73
N PRO A 50 -13.92 11.31 12.62
CA PRO A 50 -14.37 10.56 13.80
C PRO A 50 -15.23 9.33 13.46
N SER A 51 -15.76 9.24 12.23
CA SER A 51 -16.51 8.09 11.72
C SER A 51 -15.64 6.94 11.21
N GLY A 52 -14.32 7.13 11.15
CA GLY A 52 -13.40 6.09 10.69
C GLY A 52 -13.32 4.91 11.66
N HIS A 53 -13.50 3.69 11.14
CA HIS A 53 -13.29 2.48 11.94
C HIS A 53 -11.82 2.32 12.33
N ASN A 54 -11.58 1.86 13.56
CA ASN A 54 -10.25 1.53 14.04
C ASN A 54 -9.61 0.46 13.13
N GLY A 55 -8.45 0.78 12.56
CA GLY A 55 -7.71 -0.10 11.63
C GLY A 55 -7.92 0.19 10.14
N SER A 56 -8.87 1.05 9.76
CA SER A 56 -9.10 1.43 8.35
C SER A 56 -7.87 2.02 7.65
N THR A 57 -7.02 2.73 8.39
CA THR A 57 -5.77 3.32 7.89
C THR A 57 -4.70 2.28 7.53
N PHE A 58 -4.78 1.06 8.05
CA PHE A 58 -3.75 0.04 7.87
C PHE A 58 -3.58 -0.39 6.42
N ILE A 59 -4.68 -0.59 5.70
CA ILE A 59 -4.68 -1.03 4.29
C ILE A 59 -4.00 0.04 3.40
N PHE A 60 -4.27 1.32 3.64
CA PHE A 60 -3.66 2.40 2.88
C PHE A 60 -2.17 2.53 3.15
N ILE A 61 -1.75 2.43 4.42
CA ILE A 61 -0.34 2.51 4.80
C ILE A 61 0.45 1.32 4.25
N SER A 62 -0.11 0.11 4.29
CA SER A 62 0.55 -1.09 3.77
C SER A 62 0.72 -1.01 2.24
N LEU A 63 -0.33 -0.62 1.50
CA LEU A 63 -0.26 -0.40 0.05
C LEU A 63 0.76 0.69 -0.32
N PHE A 64 0.74 1.81 0.40
CA PHE A 64 1.73 2.88 0.20
C PHE A 64 3.15 2.35 0.37
N SER A 65 3.42 1.62 1.47
CA SER A 65 4.75 1.07 1.74
C SER A 65 5.21 0.08 0.66
N LEU A 66 4.33 -0.80 0.18
CA LEU A 66 4.64 -1.78 -0.86
C LEU A 66 5.02 -1.10 -2.18
N ILE A 67 4.28 -0.07 -2.58
CA ILE A 67 4.55 0.68 -3.82
C ILE A 67 5.86 1.50 -3.66
N LEU A 68 6.07 2.13 -2.50
CA LEU A 68 7.28 2.91 -2.23
C LEU A 68 8.54 2.04 -2.35
N PHE A 69 8.57 0.87 -1.71
CA PHE A 69 9.76 0.01 -1.77
C PHE A 69 10.00 -0.58 -3.16
N ASN A 70 8.95 -0.96 -3.89
CA ASN A 70 9.11 -1.43 -5.27
C ASN A 70 9.66 -0.34 -6.19
N ASN A 71 9.17 0.90 -6.06
CA ASN A 71 9.67 2.02 -6.86
C ASN A 71 11.09 2.42 -6.46
N PHE A 72 11.42 2.40 -5.17
CA PHE A 72 12.78 2.69 -4.69
C PHE A 72 13.79 1.66 -5.20
N MET A 73 13.43 0.37 -5.17
CA MET A 73 14.27 -0.69 -5.74
C MET A 73 14.49 -0.53 -7.24
N GLY A 74 13.50 -0.01 -7.96
CA GLY A 74 13.60 0.27 -9.38
C GLY A 74 14.64 1.31 -9.79
N LEU A 75 15.15 2.11 -8.86
CA LEU A 75 16.18 3.12 -9.13
C LEU A 75 17.58 2.49 -9.25
N PHE A 76 17.79 1.29 -8.72
CA PHE A 76 19.08 0.61 -8.82
C PHE A 76 19.24 -0.05 -10.20
N PRO A 77 20.46 -0.04 -10.76
CA PRO A 77 20.72 -0.68 -12.05
C PRO A 77 20.44 -2.18 -11.96
N TYR A 78 19.89 -2.74 -13.04
CA TYR A 78 19.58 -4.17 -13.21
C TYR A 78 18.46 -4.75 -12.34
N ILE A 79 17.69 -3.92 -11.62
CA ILE A 79 16.47 -4.38 -10.93
C ILE A 79 15.26 -4.25 -11.84
N PHE A 80 14.52 -5.34 -12.02
CA PHE A 80 13.25 -5.33 -12.74
C PHE A 80 12.18 -4.59 -11.94
N THR A 81 11.60 -3.53 -12.52
CA THR A 81 10.52 -2.76 -11.90
C THR A 81 9.16 -3.39 -12.18
N SER A 82 8.64 -4.15 -11.23
CA SER A 82 7.32 -4.77 -11.35
C SER A 82 6.17 -3.76 -11.50
N THR A 83 6.33 -2.55 -10.98
CA THR A 83 5.33 -1.45 -11.03
C THR A 83 5.15 -0.81 -12.40
N SER A 84 6.07 -1.00 -13.34
CA SER A 84 5.90 -0.50 -14.71
C SER A 84 4.91 -1.33 -15.53
N HIS A 85 4.63 -2.56 -15.11
CA HIS A 85 3.64 -3.41 -15.75
C HIS A 85 2.23 -3.12 -15.24
N LEU A 86 1.32 -2.83 -16.17
CA LEU A 86 -0.09 -2.56 -15.86
C LEU A 86 -0.77 -3.70 -15.12
N THR A 87 -0.34 -4.94 -15.33
CA THR A 87 -0.87 -6.11 -14.62
C THR A 87 -0.73 -5.96 -13.11
N LEU A 88 0.42 -5.48 -12.60
CA LEU A 88 0.61 -5.30 -11.16
C LEU A 88 -0.25 -4.14 -10.65
N THR A 89 -0.18 -2.97 -11.31
CA THR A 89 -0.88 -1.77 -10.84
C THR A 89 -2.39 -1.94 -10.88
N LEU A 90 -2.94 -2.59 -11.92
CA LEU A 90 -4.36 -2.87 -12.02
C LEU A 90 -4.81 -3.89 -10.97
N THR A 91 -4.01 -4.93 -10.70
CA THR A 91 -4.36 -5.93 -9.66
C THR A 91 -4.43 -5.32 -8.26
N LEU A 92 -3.65 -4.28 -7.97
CA LEU A 92 -3.71 -3.58 -6.69
C LEU A 92 -4.85 -2.54 -6.65
N ALA A 93 -5.05 -1.79 -7.73
CA ALA A 93 -6.00 -0.69 -7.77
C ALA A 93 -7.47 -1.15 -7.91
N LEU A 94 -7.74 -2.15 -8.76
CA LEU A 94 -9.10 -2.54 -9.10
C LEU A 94 -9.89 -3.13 -7.91
N PRO A 95 -9.34 -4.04 -7.09
CA PRO A 95 -10.06 -4.55 -5.93
C PRO A 95 -10.36 -3.45 -4.91
N LEU A 96 -9.41 -2.56 -4.67
CA LEU A 96 -9.58 -1.45 -3.73
C LEU A 96 -10.68 -0.50 -4.21
N TRP A 97 -10.63 -0.09 -5.48
CA TRP A 97 -11.65 0.77 -6.06
C TRP A 97 -13.04 0.11 -6.07
N LEU A 98 -13.12 -1.15 -6.53
CA LEU A 98 -14.38 -1.89 -6.60
C LEU A 98 -15.01 -2.03 -5.20
N SER A 99 -14.18 -2.31 -4.18
CA SER A 99 -14.66 -2.43 -2.80
C SER A 99 -15.31 -1.14 -2.28
N PHE A 100 -14.72 0.03 -2.57
CA PHE A 100 -15.29 1.31 -2.18
C PHE A 100 -16.57 1.64 -2.95
N MET A 101 -16.61 1.34 -4.25
CA MET A 101 -17.82 1.55 -5.04
C MET A 101 -18.95 0.67 -4.52
N ILE A 102 -18.73 -0.63 -4.34
CA ILE A 102 -19.74 -1.55 -3.81
C ILE A 102 -20.22 -1.10 -2.42
N TYR A 103 -19.31 -0.71 -1.54
CA TYR A 103 -19.66 -0.18 -0.21
C TYR A 103 -20.54 1.07 -0.32
N GLY A 104 -20.18 2.02 -1.17
CA GLY A 104 -20.93 3.26 -1.39
C GLY A 104 -22.33 2.99 -1.96
N TRP A 105 -22.43 2.11 -2.94
CA TRP A 105 -23.72 1.74 -3.55
C TRP A 105 -24.64 1.01 -2.56
N ILE A 106 -24.12 0.11 -1.73
CA ILE A 106 -24.95 -0.64 -0.78
C ILE A 106 -25.41 0.25 0.39
N ASN A 107 -24.53 1.09 0.94
CA ASN A 107 -24.84 1.85 2.15
C ASN A 107 -25.41 3.25 1.90
N HIS A 108 -25.07 3.87 0.77
CA HIS A 108 -25.38 5.28 0.49
C HIS A 108 -25.91 5.50 -0.94
N THR A 109 -26.91 4.72 -1.36
CA THR A 109 -27.52 4.79 -2.71
C THR A 109 -27.88 6.21 -3.14
N GLN A 110 -28.62 6.97 -2.32
CA GLN A 110 -29.07 8.32 -2.66
C GLN A 110 -27.91 9.30 -2.86
N HIS A 111 -26.88 9.24 -2.00
CA HIS A 111 -25.70 10.09 -2.12
C HIS A 111 -24.87 9.72 -3.35
N MET A 112 -24.76 8.42 -3.69
CA MET A 112 -24.08 7.97 -4.90
C MET A 112 -24.78 8.44 -6.17
N PHE A 113 -26.12 8.41 -6.21
CA PHE A 113 -26.86 8.97 -7.33
C PHE A 113 -26.68 10.49 -7.43
N ALA A 114 -26.70 11.21 -6.30
CA ALA A 114 -26.46 12.64 -6.29
C ALA A 114 -25.05 13.01 -6.77
N HIS A 115 -24.04 12.16 -6.53
CA HIS A 115 -22.68 12.38 -7.03
C HIS A 115 -22.54 12.19 -8.55
N LEU A 116 -23.47 11.46 -9.20
CA LEU A 116 -23.43 11.22 -10.65
C LEU A 116 -24.05 12.36 -11.48
N VAL A 117 -24.78 13.28 -10.84
CA VAL A 117 -25.43 14.45 -11.47
C VAL A 117 -24.59 15.68 -11.21
#